data_AF-A0A3P9H6N7-F1
#
_entry.id   AF-A0A3P9H6N7-F1
#
_cell.length_a   1.000
_cell.length_b   1.000
_cell.length_c   1.000
_cell.angle_alpha   90.00
_cell.angle_beta   90.00
_cell.angle_gamma   90.00
#
_symmetry.space_group_name_H-M   'P 1'
#
loop_
_entity.id
_entity.type
_entity.pdbx_description
1 polymer ?
#
loop_
_entity_poly.entity_id
_entity_poly.type
_entity_poly.pdbx_seq_one_letter_code
_entity_poly.pdbx_strand_id
1 'polypeptide(L)'
;IQFRRGGLRATAGPRLTRSPEDMNIPFSQWTKEQVCGWLEDYGLGQYVSLTRQWIEHGQTLLSAAPQDFEKEMGMKHPLHRKKLQLALRAFTTKITEKSSELDHIWVTRWLDDIGLPQYKDQFHEARVDGRMLQYLTVNDLLTLKVTSQLHHLSIKCAIHVLHVNKFNPNCLRRRPGEEKQPSPSEVVQWSNHRVMEWLRAVDLAEYAPNLRGSGVHGGLIILEPRFSSETLALLLNIPPQKTLLRRHLATAFATLVGPQAMQEKREYGNATGHVPLTTTAKVKPKKLGFTQFSHLRKRRPDDADYICQIDSGGLTVNGVSRLSSTAHRGLSPSLDRQVENGFQGGEVGIKGL
;
A
#
# COMPACT_ATOMS: atom_id res chain seq x y z
N ILE A 1 7.08 6.63 56.09
CA ILE A 1 6.62 7.70 55.16
C ILE A 1 5.83 7.03 54.06
N GLN A 2 4.52 7.27 54.03
CA GLN A 2 3.55 6.62 53.15
C GLN A 2 3.33 7.53 51.93
N PHE A 3 3.65 7.06 50.73
CA PHE A 3 3.35 7.81 49.49
C PHE A 3 2.13 7.21 48.80
N ARG A 4 0.96 7.85 48.99
CA ARG A 4 -0.21 7.68 48.13
C ARG A 4 0.03 8.45 46.83
N ARG A 5 0.10 7.76 45.68
CA ARG A 5 -0.12 8.38 44.37
C ARG A 5 -1.56 8.15 43.95
N GLY A 6 -2.39 9.18 44.12
CA GLY A 6 -3.66 9.31 43.42
C GLY A 6 -3.39 9.60 41.95
N GLY A 7 -3.70 8.64 41.09
CA GLY A 7 -3.73 8.82 39.64
C GLY A 7 -5.10 8.42 39.15
N LEU A 8 -5.93 9.40 38.80
CA LEU A 8 -7.17 9.19 38.05
C LEU A 8 -6.80 8.50 36.74
N ARG A 9 -7.00 7.18 36.69
CA ARG A 9 -6.91 6.41 35.45
C ARG A 9 -8.15 6.74 34.65
N ALA A 10 -8.02 7.63 33.66
CA ALA A 10 -9.02 7.80 32.63
C ALA A 10 -9.12 6.48 31.86
N THR A 11 -9.99 5.59 32.31
CA THR A 11 -10.43 4.44 31.52
C THR A 11 -11.34 4.99 30.44
N ALA A 12 -10.78 5.28 29.27
CA ALA A 12 -11.60 5.41 28.07
C ALA A 12 -12.38 4.09 27.93
N GLY A 13 -13.68 4.16 28.19
CA GLY A 13 -14.58 3.02 28.07
C GLY A 13 -14.62 2.49 26.64
N PRO A 14 -15.25 1.31 26.42
CA PRO A 14 -15.42 0.75 25.09
C PRO A 14 -16.10 1.79 24.19
N ARG A 15 -15.42 2.21 23.12
CA ARG A 15 -16.05 3.07 22.11
C ARG A 15 -17.16 2.25 21.46
N LEU A 16 -18.38 2.76 21.50
CA LEU A 16 -19.57 2.13 20.93
C LEU A 16 -19.33 1.88 19.44
N THR A 17 -18.87 0.68 19.10
CA THR A 17 -18.98 0.17 17.73
C THR A 17 -20.46 0.15 17.40
N ARG A 18 -20.87 0.88 16.35
CA ARG A 18 -22.24 0.88 15.83
C ARG A 18 -22.83 -0.53 15.82
N SER A 19 -24.08 -0.65 16.27
CA SER A 19 -24.81 -1.90 16.17
C SER A 19 -24.95 -2.31 14.69
N PRO A 20 -24.93 -3.60 14.37
CA PRO A 20 -25.10 -4.09 12.98
C PRO A 20 -26.38 -3.57 12.30
N GLU A 21 -27.40 -3.23 13.10
CA GLU A 21 -28.69 -2.72 12.65
C GLU A 21 -28.61 -1.31 12.03
N ASP A 22 -27.66 -0.46 12.46
CA ASP A 22 -27.44 0.89 11.90
C ASP A 22 -26.87 0.87 10.46
N MET A 23 -26.33 -0.27 10.01
CA MET A 23 -25.64 -0.39 8.72
C MET A 23 -26.57 -0.77 7.55
N ASN A 24 -27.84 -1.11 7.83
CA ASN A 24 -28.82 -1.45 6.79
C ASN A 24 -29.48 -0.23 6.15
N ILE A 25 -29.31 0.96 6.73
CA ILE A 25 -29.86 2.22 6.21
C ILE A 25 -28.84 2.86 5.24
N PRO A 26 -29.24 3.24 4.01
CA PRO A 26 -28.36 3.94 3.08
C PRO A 26 -27.78 5.23 3.68
N PHE A 27 -26.52 5.55 3.37
CA PHE A 27 -25.85 6.73 3.91
C PHE A 27 -26.63 8.04 3.67
N SER A 28 -27.36 8.17 2.55
CA SER A 28 -28.18 9.36 2.25
C SER A 28 -29.26 9.65 3.30
N GLN A 29 -29.71 8.61 4.02
CA GLN A 29 -30.76 8.66 5.03
C GLN A 29 -30.22 8.73 6.46
N TRP A 30 -28.90 8.69 6.64
CA TRP A 30 -28.31 8.80 7.98
C TRP A 30 -28.63 10.16 8.58
N THR A 31 -29.06 10.14 9.84
CA THR A 31 -29.27 11.34 10.65
C THR A 31 -27.97 12.11 10.84
N LYS A 32 -28.10 13.40 11.21
CA LYS A 32 -26.99 14.27 11.59
C LYS A 32 -26.06 13.62 12.61
N GLU A 33 -26.62 12.99 13.64
CA GLU A 33 -25.90 12.32 14.72
C GLU A 33 -25.15 11.08 14.22
N GLN A 34 -25.80 10.27 13.38
CA GLN A 34 -25.17 9.11 12.74
C GLN A 34 -23.97 9.53 11.88
N VAL A 35 -24.12 10.55 11.04
CA VAL A 35 -23.02 11.06 10.21
C VAL A 35 -21.87 11.60 11.07
N CYS A 36 -22.19 12.34 12.13
CA CYS A 36 -21.18 12.88 13.05
C CYS A 36 -20.41 11.77 13.77
N GLY A 37 -21.10 10.76 14.31
CA GLY A 37 -20.45 9.61 14.95
C GLY A 37 -19.55 8.85 13.99
N TRP A 38 -20.02 8.62 12.75
CA TRP A 38 -19.19 8.00 11.71
C TRP A 38 -17.93 8.82 11.39
N LEU A 39 -18.04 10.15 11.26
CA LEU A 39 -16.86 11.00 10.99
C LEU A 39 -15.83 10.91 12.12
N GLU A 40 -16.28 10.83 13.37
CA GLU A 40 -15.41 10.66 14.52
C GLU A 40 -14.67 9.31 14.48
N ASP A 41 -15.41 8.21 14.26
CA ASP A 41 -14.85 6.85 14.12
C ASP A 41 -13.91 6.73 12.91
N TYR A 42 -14.22 7.44 11.83
CA TYR A 42 -13.41 7.46 10.61
C TYR A 42 -12.10 8.27 10.76
N GLY A 43 -11.87 8.89 11.92
CA GLY A 43 -10.65 9.64 12.25
C GLY A 43 -10.68 11.11 11.81
N LEU A 44 -11.88 11.65 11.54
CA LEU A 44 -12.13 13.03 11.13
C LEU A 44 -12.91 13.82 12.20
N GLY A 45 -12.86 13.37 13.46
CA GLY A 45 -13.57 13.97 14.60
C GLY A 45 -13.37 15.48 14.77
N GLN A 46 -12.20 16.00 14.40
CA GLN A 46 -11.89 17.43 14.46
C GLN A 46 -12.80 18.30 13.57
N TYR A 47 -13.53 17.71 12.62
CA TYR A 47 -14.45 18.41 11.72
C TYR A 47 -15.92 18.28 12.13
N VAL A 48 -16.24 17.48 13.15
CA VAL A 48 -17.62 17.16 13.54
C VAL A 48 -18.42 18.39 13.93
N SER A 49 -17.82 19.34 14.67
CA SER A 49 -18.53 20.54 15.14
C SER A 49 -19.12 21.37 14.00
N LEU A 50 -18.30 21.73 13.00
CA LEU A 50 -18.75 22.48 11.83
C LEU A 50 -19.67 21.65 10.94
N THR A 51 -19.36 20.35 10.78
CA THR A 51 -20.20 19.45 9.98
C THR A 51 -21.62 19.38 10.53
N ARG A 52 -21.77 19.25 11.86
CA ARG A 52 -23.07 19.16 12.53
C ARG A 52 -23.94 20.39 12.28
N GLN A 53 -23.33 21.57 12.18
CA GLN A 53 -24.04 22.82 11.89
C GLN A 53 -24.48 22.91 10.42
N TRP A 54 -23.72 22.31 9.52
CA TRP A 54 -23.95 22.42 8.08
C TRP A 54 -24.92 21.36 7.52
N ILE A 55 -24.76 20.10 7.91
CA ILE A 55 -25.54 18.99 7.31
C ILE A 55 -26.93 18.91 7.93
N GLU A 56 -27.92 18.38 7.20
CA GLU A 56 -29.18 17.95 7.82
C GLU A 56 -29.26 16.43 7.94
N HIS A 57 -28.77 15.72 6.92
CA HIS A 57 -28.63 14.27 6.88
C HIS A 57 -27.52 13.90 5.88
N GLY A 58 -27.19 12.62 5.75
CA GLY A 58 -26.05 12.18 4.94
C GLY A 58 -26.11 12.56 3.46
N GLN A 59 -27.29 12.84 2.90
CA GLN A 59 -27.42 13.33 1.52
C GLN A 59 -26.68 14.65 1.29
N THR A 60 -26.61 15.54 2.29
CA THR A 60 -25.89 16.81 2.16
C THR A 60 -24.43 16.57 1.81
N LEU A 61 -23.77 15.59 2.47
CA LEU A 61 -22.38 15.25 2.16
C LEU A 61 -22.23 14.53 0.81
N LEU A 62 -23.18 13.67 0.42
CA LEU A 62 -23.13 12.97 -0.87
C LEU A 62 -23.29 13.93 -2.06
N SER A 63 -24.05 15.01 -1.91
CA SER A 63 -24.26 16.04 -2.93
C SER A 63 -23.23 17.17 -2.88
N ALA A 64 -22.35 17.21 -1.88
CA ALA A 64 -21.40 18.29 -1.69
C ALA A 64 -20.32 18.33 -2.79
N ALA A 65 -20.00 19.54 -3.25
CA ALA A 65 -18.86 19.77 -4.10
C ALA A 65 -17.54 19.73 -3.29
N PRO A 66 -16.40 19.41 -3.90
CA PRO A 66 -15.09 19.40 -3.23
C PRO A 66 -14.74 20.65 -2.41
N GLN A 67 -15.17 21.82 -2.88
CA GLN A 67 -14.95 23.12 -2.24
C GLN A 67 -15.79 23.33 -0.98
N ASP A 68 -16.94 22.65 -0.86
CA ASP A 68 -17.82 22.78 0.30
C ASP A 68 -17.17 22.18 1.54
N PHE A 69 -16.35 21.13 1.40
CA PHE A 69 -15.57 20.58 2.51
C PHE A 69 -14.56 21.56 3.09
N GLU A 70 -14.00 22.46 2.27
CA GLU A 70 -13.13 23.53 2.77
C GLU A 70 -13.95 24.61 3.48
N LYS A 71 -15.02 25.07 2.83
CA LYS A 71 -15.82 26.20 3.27
C LYS A 71 -16.66 25.88 4.51
N GLU A 72 -17.40 24.79 4.46
CA GLU A 72 -18.43 24.45 5.45
C GLU A 72 -17.88 23.57 6.58
N MET A 73 -16.95 22.66 6.30
CA MET A 73 -16.33 21.80 7.31
C MET A 73 -14.95 22.30 7.79
N GLY A 74 -14.40 23.36 7.18
CA GLY A 74 -13.09 23.90 7.55
C GLY A 74 -11.91 22.99 7.20
N MET A 75 -12.06 22.06 6.24
CA MET A 75 -11.02 21.07 5.91
C MET A 75 -9.86 21.64 5.08
N LYS A 76 -8.94 22.36 5.73
CA LYS A 76 -7.76 22.92 5.04
C LYS A 76 -6.83 21.84 4.48
N HIS A 77 -6.63 20.73 5.21
CA HIS A 77 -5.70 19.67 4.81
C HIS A 77 -6.23 18.91 3.57
N PRO A 78 -5.52 18.90 2.43
CA PRO A 78 -6.02 18.33 1.18
C PRO A 78 -6.26 16.82 1.26
N LEU A 79 -5.46 16.09 2.05
CA LEU A 79 -5.63 14.65 2.20
C LEU A 79 -6.83 14.27 3.09
N HIS A 80 -7.29 15.15 3.98
CA HIS A 80 -8.52 14.89 4.74
C HIS A 80 -9.74 14.99 3.83
N ARG A 81 -9.74 15.99 2.94
CA ARG A 81 -10.76 16.12 1.90
C ARG A 81 -10.78 14.93 0.98
N LYS A 82 -9.60 14.50 0.51
CA LYS A 82 -9.46 13.30 -0.33
C LYS A 82 -9.97 12.04 0.38
N LYS A 83 -9.60 11.84 1.66
CA LYS A 83 -10.09 10.72 2.48
C LYS A 83 -11.61 10.67 2.54
N LEU A 84 -12.25 11.82 2.80
CA LEU A 84 -13.70 11.94 2.88
C LEU A 84 -14.36 11.69 1.52
N GLN A 85 -13.83 12.29 0.45
CA GLN A 85 -14.33 12.09 -0.92
C GLN A 85 -14.30 10.62 -1.35
N LEU A 86 -13.21 9.92 -1.06
CA LEU A 86 -13.09 8.49 -1.36
C LEU A 86 -14.10 7.65 -0.55
N ALA A 87 -14.35 8.01 0.70
CA ALA A 87 -15.38 7.34 1.51
C ALA A 87 -16.79 7.56 0.96
N LEU A 88 -17.14 8.80 0.63
CA LEU A 88 -18.45 9.16 0.08
C LEU A 88 -18.69 8.48 -1.27
N ARG A 89 -17.67 8.40 -2.13
CA ARG A 89 -17.75 7.64 -3.39
C ARG A 89 -18.08 6.17 -3.14
N ALA A 90 -17.49 5.55 -2.12
CA ALA A 90 -17.74 4.15 -1.79
C ALA A 90 -19.20 3.91 -1.32
N PHE A 91 -19.78 4.84 -0.56
CA PHE A 91 -21.20 4.76 -0.19
C PHE A 91 -22.12 4.82 -1.42
N THR A 92 -21.78 5.61 -2.43
CA THR A 92 -22.57 5.73 -3.66
C THR A 92 -22.46 4.50 -4.56
N THR A 93 -21.27 3.91 -4.69
CA THR A 93 -21.05 2.75 -5.57
C THR A 93 -21.47 1.42 -4.94
N LYS A 94 -21.67 1.38 -3.61
CA LYS A 94 -21.93 0.15 -2.83
C LYS A 94 -20.84 -0.93 -2.98
N ILE A 95 -19.66 -0.55 -3.46
CA ILE A 95 -18.52 -1.47 -3.59
C ILE A 95 -17.78 -1.48 -2.26
N THR A 96 -17.78 -2.65 -1.61
CA THR A 96 -16.97 -2.87 -0.40
C THR A 96 -15.57 -3.30 -0.82
N GLU A 97 -14.59 -2.41 -0.67
CA GLU A 97 -13.19 -2.70 -0.95
C GLU A 97 -12.49 -3.21 0.30
N LYS A 98 -11.71 -4.28 0.18
CA LYS A 98 -10.89 -4.82 1.29
C LYS A 98 -9.90 -3.81 1.85
N SER A 99 -9.41 -2.89 1.01
CA SER A 99 -8.57 -1.78 1.42
C SER A 99 -9.20 -0.87 2.49
N SER A 100 -10.54 -0.84 2.58
CA SER A 100 -11.25 -0.03 3.57
C SER A 100 -11.22 -0.59 4.99
N GLU A 101 -10.83 -1.85 5.17
CA GLU A 101 -10.61 -2.49 6.47
C GLU A 101 -9.28 -2.03 7.11
N LEU A 102 -8.40 -1.40 6.33
CA LEU A 102 -7.08 -0.94 6.78
C LEU A 102 -7.16 0.53 7.18
N ASP A 103 -7.27 0.79 8.47
CA ASP A 103 -7.33 2.16 8.99
C ASP A 103 -5.96 2.88 8.90
N HIS A 104 -5.95 4.16 9.25
CA HIS A 104 -4.75 4.97 9.23
C HIS A 104 -3.70 4.54 10.28
N ILE A 105 -4.12 3.87 11.35
CA ILE A 105 -3.20 3.32 12.36
C ILE A 105 -2.46 2.11 11.76
N TRP A 106 -3.17 1.23 11.06
CA TRP A 106 -2.57 0.12 10.33
C TRP A 106 -1.57 0.64 9.28
N VAL A 107 -1.92 1.66 8.50
CA VAL A 107 -1.00 2.25 7.50
C VAL A 107 0.28 2.77 8.16
N THR A 108 0.19 3.39 9.34
CA THR A 108 1.39 3.85 10.05
C THR A 108 2.30 2.71 10.50
N ARG A 109 1.74 1.55 10.88
CA ARG A 109 2.52 0.34 11.22
C ARG A 109 3.10 -0.31 9.95
N TRP A 110 2.34 -0.30 8.86
CA TRP A 110 2.79 -0.78 7.56
C TRP A 110 4.00 0.01 7.03
N LEU A 111 4.12 1.30 7.36
CA LEU A 111 5.33 2.08 7.05
C LEU A 111 6.59 1.51 7.70
N ASP A 112 6.51 0.88 8.89
CA ASP A 112 7.67 0.14 9.44
C ASP A 112 8.01 -1.07 8.58
N ASP A 113 6.98 -1.82 8.16
CA ASP A 113 7.16 -3.04 7.40
C ASP A 113 7.83 -2.80 6.05
N ILE A 114 7.57 -1.66 5.42
CA ILE A 114 8.20 -1.32 4.14
C ILE A 114 9.52 -0.55 4.32
N GLY A 115 9.95 -0.31 5.58
CA GLY A 115 11.22 0.33 5.89
C GLY A 115 11.20 1.86 5.75
N LEU A 116 10.04 2.51 5.95
CA LEU A 116 9.85 3.96 5.88
C LEU A 116 9.25 4.58 7.17
N PRO A 117 9.76 4.25 8.38
CA PRO A 117 9.21 4.76 9.64
C PRO A 117 9.25 6.29 9.77
N GLN A 118 10.16 6.97 9.06
CA GLN A 118 10.33 8.42 9.11
C GLN A 118 9.13 9.22 8.58
N TYR A 119 8.19 8.58 7.87
CA TYR A 119 7.00 9.24 7.33
C TYR A 119 5.73 9.02 8.18
N LYS A 120 5.83 8.28 9.29
CA LYS A 120 4.67 7.92 10.11
C LYS A 120 3.86 9.11 10.57
N ASP A 121 4.51 10.14 11.09
CA ASP A 121 3.82 11.30 11.65
C ASP A 121 3.00 12.01 10.57
N GLN A 122 3.57 12.19 9.37
CA GLN A 122 2.88 12.84 8.27
C GLN A 122 1.69 12.00 7.77
N PHE A 123 1.85 10.67 7.65
CA PHE A 123 0.75 9.78 7.25
C PHE A 123 -0.35 9.69 8.32
N HIS A 124 0.03 9.65 9.59
CA HIS A 124 -0.89 9.63 10.72
C HIS A 124 -1.69 10.93 10.81
N GLU A 125 -1.02 12.08 10.76
CA GLU A 125 -1.64 13.41 10.80
C GLU A 125 -2.58 13.60 9.62
N ALA A 126 -2.18 13.18 8.42
CA ALA A 126 -2.99 13.24 7.20
C ALA A 126 -4.10 12.17 7.11
N ARG A 127 -4.23 11.29 8.11
CA ARG A 127 -5.23 10.21 8.20
C ARG A 127 -5.24 9.25 7.00
N VAL A 128 -4.07 8.99 6.41
CA VAL A 128 -3.93 8.10 5.24
C VAL A 128 -4.32 6.67 5.61
N ASP A 129 -5.37 6.14 5.00
CA ASP A 129 -5.86 4.77 5.20
C ASP A 129 -5.61 3.88 3.96
N GLY A 130 -5.96 2.60 4.03
CA GLY A 130 -5.77 1.66 2.93
C GLY A 130 -6.56 2.02 1.67
N ARG A 131 -7.75 2.61 1.82
CA ARG A 131 -8.50 3.14 0.67
C ARG A 131 -7.69 4.22 -0.03
N MET A 132 -7.12 5.16 0.71
CA MET A 132 -6.27 6.21 0.16
C MET A 132 -5.01 5.66 -0.52
N LEU A 133 -4.38 4.61 0.02
CA LEU A 133 -3.18 4.01 -0.59
C LEU A 133 -3.39 3.67 -2.08
N GLN A 134 -4.56 3.14 -2.45
CA GLN A 134 -4.93 2.83 -3.85
C GLN A 134 -4.91 4.06 -4.77
N TYR A 135 -5.21 5.23 -4.20
CA TYR A 135 -5.45 6.45 -4.95
C TYR A 135 -4.42 7.54 -4.64
N LEU A 136 -3.31 7.23 -3.97
CA LEU A 136 -2.24 8.20 -3.76
C LEU A 136 -1.64 8.60 -5.10
N THR A 137 -1.37 9.90 -5.25
CA THR A 137 -0.68 10.48 -6.41
C THR A 137 0.73 10.93 -6.02
N VAL A 138 1.54 11.28 -7.03
CA VAL A 138 2.86 11.88 -6.80
C VAL A 138 2.76 13.15 -5.94
N ASN A 139 1.74 13.98 -6.17
CA ASN A 139 1.56 15.21 -5.39
C ASN A 139 1.15 14.94 -3.93
N ASP A 140 0.38 13.88 -3.69
CA ASP A 140 0.03 13.47 -2.32
C ASP A 140 1.27 13.03 -1.55
N LEU A 141 2.15 12.24 -2.18
CA LEU A 141 3.42 11.85 -1.58
C LEU A 141 4.32 13.06 -1.29
N LEU A 142 4.35 14.06 -2.18
CA LEU A 142 5.07 15.32 -1.92
C LEU A 142 4.46 16.10 -0.76
N THR A 143 3.13 16.13 -0.64
CA THR A 143 2.41 16.73 0.50
C THR A 143 2.77 16.02 1.81
N LEU A 144 2.92 14.70 1.77
CA LEU A 144 3.40 13.85 2.87
C LEU A 144 4.92 13.94 3.09
N LYS A 145 5.61 14.88 2.43
CA LYS A 145 7.06 15.12 2.51
C LYS A 145 7.92 13.95 2.03
N VAL A 146 7.34 13.00 1.30
CA VAL A 146 8.08 11.94 0.61
C VAL A 146 8.64 12.54 -0.67
N THR A 147 9.90 12.97 -0.65
CA THR A 147 10.56 13.63 -1.80
C THR A 147 11.56 12.74 -2.52
N SER A 148 12.01 11.64 -1.89
CA SER A 148 12.95 10.69 -2.49
C SER A 148 12.27 9.88 -3.60
N GLN A 149 12.91 9.82 -4.77
CA GLN A 149 12.44 8.98 -5.88
C GLN A 149 12.44 7.50 -5.49
N LEU A 150 13.48 7.05 -4.76
CA LEU A 150 13.54 5.68 -4.26
C LEU A 150 12.35 5.37 -3.33
N HIS A 151 11.97 6.30 -2.47
CA HIS A 151 10.83 6.08 -1.56
C HIS A 151 9.48 6.09 -2.29
N HIS A 152 9.33 6.86 -3.38
CA HIS A 152 8.14 6.77 -4.25
C HIS A 152 8.02 5.37 -4.86
N LEU A 153 9.12 4.80 -5.36
CA LEU A 153 9.15 3.45 -5.92
C LEU A 153 8.89 2.39 -4.84
N SER A 154 9.49 2.56 -3.65
CA SER A 154 9.21 1.71 -2.50
C SER A 154 7.71 1.66 -2.19
N ILE A 155 7.07 2.82 -2.03
CA ILE A 155 5.63 2.90 -1.73
C ILE A 155 4.81 2.29 -2.89
N LYS A 156 5.18 2.57 -4.15
CA LYS A 156 4.53 1.97 -5.32
C LYS A 156 4.58 0.44 -5.30
N CYS A 157 5.76 -0.14 -5.12
CA CYS A 157 5.95 -1.58 -5.07
C CYS A 157 5.19 -2.19 -3.88
N ALA A 158 5.20 -1.55 -2.72
CA ALA A 158 4.48 -2.04 -1.56
C ALA A 158 2.95 -2.00 -1.75
N ILE A 159 2.41 -0.95 -2.38
CA ILE A 159 0.99 -0.88 -2.75
C ILE A 159 0.64 -1.98 -3.76
N HIS A 160 1.51 -2.25 -4.75
CA HIS A 160 1.33 -3.37 -5.66
C HIS A 160 1.27 -4.71 -4.91
N VAL A 161 2.14 -4.92 -3.92
CA VAL A 161 2.10 -6.12 -3.04
C VAL A 161 0.77 -6.23 -2.31
N LEU A 162 0.22 -5.12 -1.79
CA LEU A 162 -1.11 -5.13 -1.17
C LEU A 162 -2.20 -5.54 -2.16
N HIS A 163 -2.17 -5.01 -3.38
CA HIS A 163 -3.17 -5.34 -4.39
C HIS A 163 -3.17 -6.81 -4.80
N VAL A 164 -1.99 -7.39 -5.11
CA VAL A 164 -1.91 -8.82 -5.47
C VAL A 164 -2.31 -9.73 -4.30
N ASN A 165 -2.18 -9.24 -3.06
CA ASN A 165 -2.64 -9.93 -1.85
C ASN A 165 -4.03 -9.47 -1.37
N LYS A 166 -4.82 -8.82 -2.22
CA LYS A 166 -6.21 -8.41 -1.95
C LYS A 166 -6.36 -7.58 -0.67
N PHE A 167 -5.38 -6.74 -0.36
CA PHE A 167 -5.30 -5.92 0.86
C PHE A 167 -5.38 -6.72 2.16
N ASN A 168 -4.93 -7.98 2.17
CA ASN A 168 -4.80 -8.73 3.41
C ASN A 168 -3.84 -7.99 4.39
N PRO A 169 -4.29 -7.63 5.60
CA PRO A 169 -3.48 -6.87 6.57
C PRO A 169 -2.20 -7.58 7.01
N ASN A 170 -2.12 -8.90 6.82
CA ASN A 170 -1.02 -9.76 7.24
C ASN A 170 -0.20 -10.30 6.05
N CYS A 171 -0.28 -9.68 4.87
CA CYS A 171 0.42 -10.19 3.69
C CYS A 171 1.96 -10.05 3.76
N LEU A 172 2.49 -9.16 4.62
CA LEU A 172 3.94 -8.97 4.75
C LEU A 172 4.53 -9.90 5.81
N ARG A 173 5.59 -10.61 5.43
CA ARG A 173 6.30 -11.55 6.29
C ARG A 173 7.44 -10.86 7.02
N ARG A 174 7.40 -10.89 8.36
CA ARG A 174 8.48 -10.40 9.24
C ARG A 174 9.45 -11.50 9.65
N ARG A 175 8.98 -12.74 9.76
CA ARG A 175 9.74 -13.89 10.26
C ARG A 175 10.18 -14.82 9.12
N PRO A 176 11.27 -15.58 9.28
CA PRO A 176 11.58 -16.69 8.39
C PRO A 176 10.40 -17.67 8.31
N GLY A 177 10.15 -18.18 7.10
CA GLY A 177 9.33 -19.38 6.92
C GLY A 177 10.15 -20.64 7.25
N GLU A 178 9.50 -21.80 7.15
CA GLU A 178 10.13 -23.10 7.38
C GLU A 178 11.09 -23.51 6.24
N GLU A 179 10.89 -22.95 5.03
CA GLU A 179 11.70 -23.25 3.86
C GLU A 179 13.13 -22.70 3.98
N LYS A 180 14.11 -23.57 3.70
CA LYS A 180 15.54 -23.21 3.72
C LYS A 180 15.92 -22.21 2.63
N GLN A 181 15.20 -22.21 1.49
CA GLN A 181 15.41 -21.26 0.41
C GLN A 181 14.07 -20.67 -0.02
N PRO A 182 13.87 -19.34 0.16
CA PRO A 182 12.62 -18.70 -0.17
C PRO A 182 12.44 -18.59 -1.70
N SER A 183 11.24 -18.83 -2.19
CA SER A 183 10.93 -18.58 -3.60
C SER A 183 10.72 -17.08 -3.88
N PRO A 184 10.91 -16.58 -5.12
CA PRO A 184 10.70 -15.17 -5.44
C PRO A 184 9.30 -14.64 -5.10
N SER A 185 8.27 -15.50 -5.18
CA SER A 185 6.88 -15.18 -4.81
C SER A 185 6.68 -15.03 -3.30
N GLU A 186 7.55 -15.60 -2.47
CA GLU A 186 7.60 -15.33 -1.04
C GLU A 186 8.46 -14.11 -0.72
N VAL A 187 9.58 -13.95 -1.42
CA VAL A 187 10.49 -12.81 -1.25
C VAL A 187 9.75 -11.50 -1.49
N VAL A 188 8.86 -11.42 -2.48
CA VAL A 188 8.07 -10.20 -2.77
C VAL A 188 7.24 -9.71 -1.56
N GLN A 189 6.89 -10.63 -0.65
CA GLN A 189 6.12 -10.34 0.57
C GLN A 189 7.00 -10.03 1.78
N TRP A 190 8.33 -9.97 1.65
CA TRP A 190 9.20 -9.69 2.78
C TRP A 190 9.08 -8.25 3.25
N SER A 191 8.95 -8.07 4.56
CA SER A 191 9.14 -6.77 5.19
C SER A 191 10.63 -6.37 5.17
N ASN A 192 10.91 -5.09 5.39
CA ASN A 192 12.24 -4.55 5.61
C ASN A 192 12.99 -5.32 6.71
N HIS A 193 12.29 -5.67 7.80
CA HIS A 193 12.87 -6.48 8.85
C HIS A 193 13.29 -7.86 8.36
N ARG A 194 12.47 -8.52 7.55
CA ARG A 194 12.82 -9.83 6.98
C ARG A 194 14.03 -9.75 6.03
N VAL A 195 14.16 -8.66 5.26
CA VAL A 195 15.37 -8.41 4.44
C VAL A 195 16.62 -8.24 5.33
N MET A 196 16.51 -7.53 6.45
CA MET A 196 17.61 -7.42 7.41
C MET A 196 17.99 -8.77 8.04
N GLU A 197 17.02 -9.65 8.33
CA GLU A 197 17.30 -11.03 8.77
C GLU A 197 17.99 -11.86 7.68
N TRP A 198 17.57 -11.71 6.42
CA TRP A 198 18.26 -12.36 5.30
C TRP A 198 19.72 -11.93 5.18
N LEU A 199 20.02 -10.63 5.33
CA LEU A 199 21.40 -10.14 5.33
C LEU A 199 22.25 -10.79 6.42
N ARG A 200 21.69 -11.04 7.61
CA ARG A 200 22.40 -11.76 8.67
C ARG A 200 22.66 -13.22 8.28
N ALA A 201 21.70 -13.88 7.64
CA ALA A 201 21.81 -15.26 7.20
C ALA A 201 22.83 -15.47 6.05
N VAL A 202 23.18 -14.40 5.33
CA VAL A 202 24.22 -14.42 4.28
C VAL A 202 25.51 -13.72 4.72
N ASP A 203 25.81 -13.70 6.02
CA ASP A 203 27.05 -13.16 6.59
C ASP A 203 27.30 -11.66 6.35
N LEU A 204 26.23 -10.87 6.24
CA LEU A 204 26.28 -9.40 6.09
C LEU A 204 25.58 -8.67 7.26
N ALA A 205 25.61 -9.28 8.44
CA ALA A 205 24.90 -8.79 9.63
C ALA A 205 25.28 -7.36 10.04
N GLU A 206 26.55 -6.98 9.91
CA GLU A 206 27.05 -5.64 10.27
C GLU A 206 26.43 -4.51 9.42
N TYR A 207 26.00 -4.81 8.19
CA TYR A 207 25.43 -3.83 7.25
C TYR A 207 23.91 -3.74 7.35
N ALA A 208 23.24 -4.75 7.91
CA ALA A 208 21.78 -4.83 7.99
C ALA A 208 21.11 -3.59 8.62
N PRO A 209 21.63 -2.99 9.72
CA PRO A 209 21.02 -1.80 10.32
C PRO A 209 20.91 -0.59 9.37
N ASN A 210 21.76 -0.50 8.33
CA ASN A 210 21.74 0.59 7.35
C ASN A 210 20.47 0.58 6.49
N LEU A 211 19.70 -0.51 6.47
CA LEU A 211 18.43 -0.57 5.75
C LEU A 211 17.26 0.09 6.49
N ARG A 212 17.43 0.52 7.75
CA ARG A 212 16.37 1.27 8.46
C ARG A 212 16.13 2.61 7.79
N GLY A 213 14.88 2.88 7.43
CA GLY A 213 14.50 4.13 6.75
C GLY A 213 14.87 4.18 5.26
N SER A 214 15.38 3.09 4.68
CA SER A 214 15.80 3.03 3.28
C SER A 214 14.66 2.78 2.28
N GLY A 215 13.50 2.28 2.76
CA GLY A 215 12.43 1.77 1.90
C GLY A 215 12.69 0.38 1.29
N VAL A 216 13.79 -0.28 1.62
CA VAL A 216 14.09 -1.61 1.06
C VAL A 216 13.20 -2.66 1.71
N HIS A 217 12.41 -3.34 0.88
CA HIS A 217 11.57 -4.48 1.25
C HIS A 217 11.45 -5.42 0.03
N GLY A 218 10.84 -6.58 0.23
CA GLY A 218 10.72 -7.63 -0.78
C GLY A 218 10.09 -7.17 -2.10
N GLY A 219 9.00 -6.41 -1.99
CA GLY A 219 8.31 -5.79 -3.12
C GLY A 219 9.26 -4.95 -3.98
N LEU A 220 10.03 -4.03 -3.38
CA LEU A 220 11.02 -3.24 -4.12
C LEU A 220 12.10 -4.12 -4.78
N ILE A 221 12.62 -5.10 -4.05
CA ILE A 221 13.69 -6.00 -4.54
C ILE A 221 13.23 -6.76 -5.80
N ILE A 222 12.02 -7.31 -5.78
CA ILE A 222 11.51 -8.16 -6.87
C ILE A 222 10.90 -7.33 -8.00
N LEU A 223 10.13 -6.28 -7.68
CA LEU A 223 9.24 -5.63 -8.64
C LEU A 223 9.84 -4.43 -9.36
N GLU A 224 10.87 -3.78 -8.82
CA GLU A 224 11.52 -2.63 -9.46
C GLU A 224 12.70 -3.10 -10.33
N PRO A 225 12.61 -3.00 -11.67
CA PRO A 225 13.66 -3.48 -12.57
C PRO A 225 14.99 -2.75 -12.41
N ARG A 226 14.98 -1.50 -11.93
CA ARG A 226 16.21 -0.73 -11.68
C ARG A 226 16.90 -1.07 -10.36
N PHE A 227 16.23 -1.78 -9.46
CA PHE A 227 16.81 -2.13 -8.17
C PHE A 227 17.75 -3.33 -8.33
N SER A 228 19.05 -3.11 -8.24
CA SER A 228 20.09 -4.13 -8.41
C SER A 228 20.91 -4.38 -7.14
N SER A 229 21.82 -5.36 -7.21
CA SER A 229 22.85 -5.59 -6.17
C SER A 229 23.69 -4.35 -5.89
N GLU A 230 23.96 -3.53 -6.90
CA GLU A 230 24.73 -2.30 -6.78
C GLU A 230 23.95 -1.24 -6.02
N THR A 231 22.64 -1.09 -6.31
CA THR A 231 21.75 -0.21 -5.53
C THR A 231 21.69 -0.66 -4.07
N LEU A 232 21.54 -1.97 -3.82
CA LEU A 232 21.52 -2.51 -2.46
C LEU A 232 22.86 -2.26 -1.74
N ALA A 233 24.00 -2.45 -2.40
CA ALA A 233 25.31 -2.17 -1.84
C ALA A 233 25.48 -0.69 -1.44
N LEU A 234 24.93 0.24 -2.24
CA LEU A 234 24.92 1.67 -1.91
C LEU A 234 24.08 1.94 -0.65
N LEU A 235 22.89 1.36 -0.56
CA LEU A 235 22.00 1.52 0.61
C LEU A 235 22.56 0.86 1.87
N LEU A 236 23.36 -0.19 1.71
CA LEU A 236 24.09 -0.83 2.81
C LEU A 236 25.37 -0.07 3.21
N ASN A 237 25.70 1.04 2.54
CA ASN A 237 26.94 1.79 2.73
C ASN A 237 28.22 0.93 2.56
N ILE A 238 28.19 -0.06 1.66
CA ILE A 238 29.38 -0.85 1.31
C ILE A 238 30.19 -0.06 0.27
N PRO A 239 31.43 0.38 0.54
CA PRO A 239 32.20 1.16 -0.43
C PRO A 239 32.53 0.37 -1.72
N PRO A 240 32.69 1.03 -2.88
CA PRO A 240 33.11 0.38 -4.13
C PRO A 240 34.40 -0.43 -4.03
N GLN A 241 35.32 -0.01 -3.14
CA GLN A 241 36.62 -0.63 -2.92
C GLN A 241 36.52 -2.00 -2.23
N LYS A 242 35.42 -2.29 -1.52
CA LYS A 242 35.18 -3.59 -0.88
C LYS A 242 34.66 -4.62 -1.90
N THR A 243 35.48 -4.92 -2.91
CA THR A 243 35.09 -5.73 -4.09
C THR A 243 34.65 -7.15 -3.73
N LEU A 244 35.32 -7.81 -2.78
CA LEU A 244 34.95 -9.15 -2.31
C LEU A 244 33.54 -9.17 -1.68
N LEU A 245 33.23 -8.20 -0.83
CA LEU A 245 31.91 -8.07 -0.20
C LEU A 245 30.83 -7.74 -1.21
N ARG A 246 31.12 -6.87 -2.18
CA ARG A 246 30.18 -6.55 -3.27
C ARG A 246 29.90 -7.76 -4.16
N ARG A 247 30.93 -8.57 -4.46
CA ARG A 247 30.76 -9.82 -5.20
C ARG A 247 29.91 -10.82 -4.41
N HIS A 248 30.19 -10.98 -3.11
CA HIS A 248 29.40 -11.83 -2.21
C HIS A 248 27.93 -11.41 -2.18
N LEU A 249 27.66 -10.11 -1.97
CA LEU A 249 26.30 -9.56 -2.00
C LEU A 249 25.62 -9.79 -3.36
N ALA A 250 26.33 -9.61 -4.48
CA ALA A 250 25.78 -9.82 -5.82
C ALA A 250 25.37 -11.29 -6.04
N THR A 251 26.20 -12.24 -5.60
CA THR A 251 25.87 -13.68 -5.66
C THR A 251 24.66 -14.00 -4.78
N ALA A 252 24.65 -13.54 -3.52
CA ALA A 252 23.52 -13.76 -2.62
C ALA A 252 22.22 -13.12 -3.14
N PHE A 253 22.30 -11.91 -3.71
CA PHE A 253 21.17 -11.22 -4.33
C PHE A 253 20.62 -11.98 -5.54
N ALA A 254 21.50 -12.50 -6.41
CA ALA A 254 21.08 -13.29 -7.58
C ALA A 254 20.35 -14.57 -7.16
N THR A 255 20.82 -15.25 -6.10
CA THR A 255 20.11 -16.40 -5.52
C THR A 255 18.75 -16.00 -4.94
N LEU A 256 18.68 -14.87 -4.22
CA LEU A 256 17.45 -14.39 -3.59
C LEU A 256 16.34 -14.07 -4.61
N VAL A 257 16.66 -13.33 -5.68
CA VAL A 257 15.64 -12.88 -6.65
C VAL A 257 15.31 -13.92 -7.71
N GLY A 258 16.20 -14.90 -7.91
CA GLY A 258 16.04 -15.97 -8.88
C GLY A 258 16.35 -15.57 -10.33
N PRO A 259 16.45 -16.56 -11.24
CA PRO A 259 16.94 -16.36 -12.60
C PRO A 259 16.05 -15.43 -13.44
N GLN A 260 14.73 -15.51 -13.29
CA GLN A 260 13.79 -14.70 -14.04
C GLN A 260 13.95 -13.21 -13.71
N ALA A 261 13.87 -12.83 -12.42
CA ALA A 261 14.01 -11.44 -12.02
C ALA A 261 15.41 -10.89 -12.32
N MET A 262 16.46 -11.72 -12.24
CA MET A 262 17.81 -11.34 -12.68
C MET A 262 17.87 -11.03 -14.17
N GLN A 263 17.20 -11.82 -15.00
CA GLN A 263 17.16 -11.60 -16.45
C GLN A 263 16.43 -10.29 -16.78
N GLU A 264 15.26 -10.06 -16.19
CA GLU A 264 14.47 -8.83 -16.39
C GLU A 264 15.26 -7.56 -15.99
N LYS A 265 15.95 -7.60 -14.85
CA LYS A 265 16.81 -6.50 -14.38
C LYS A 265 17.98 -6.24 -15.33
N ARG A 266 18.58 -7.30 -15.89
CA ARG A 266 19.67 -7.20 -16.86
C ARG A 266 19.19 -6.61 -18.19
N GLU A 267 18.06 -7.08 -18.69
CA GLU A 267 17.45 -6.56 -19.92
C GLU A 267 17.10 -5.08 -19.78
N TYR A 268 16.54 -4.69 -18.63
CA TYR A 268 16.23 -3.30 -18.35
C TYR A 268 17.49 -2.42 -18.27
N GLY A 269 18.58 -2.93 -17.68
CA GLY A 269 19.87 -2.22 -17.63
C GLY A 269 20.57 -2.08 -18.98
N ASN A 270 20.36 -3.04 -19.89
CA ASN A 270 20.91 -3.03 -21.25
C ASN A 270 20.05 -2.26 -22.26
N ALA A 271 18.83 -1.87 -21.89
CA ALA A 271 17.92 -1.14 -22.76
C ALA A 271 18.47 0.25 -23.10
N THR A 272 18.35 0.67 -24.36
CA THR A 272 18.80 1.98 -24.82
C THR A 272 18.01 3.11 -24.13
N GLY A 273 18.72 4.10 -23.59
CA GLY A 273 18.09 5.21 -22.85
C GLY A 273 17.71 4.88 -21.40
N HIS A 274 18.17 3.74 -20.86
CA HIS A 274 18.00 3.40 -19.46
C HIS A 274 18.61 4.46 -18.53
N VAL A 275 17.85 4.87 -17.50
CA VAL A 275 18.32 5.75 -16.43
C VAL A 275 18.50 4.94 -15.15
N PRO A 276 19.73 4.84 -14.60
CA PRO A 276 19.98 4.08 -13.39
C PRO A 276 19.25 4.68 -12.19
N LEU A 277 18.92 3.84 -11.22
CA LEU A 277 18.28 4.30 -10.00
C LEU A 277 19.29 4.97 -9.07
N THR A 278 19.15 6.28 -8.92
CA THR A 278 19.94 7.06 -7.97
C THR A 278 19.25 7.09 -6.61
N THR A 279 19.93 6.64 -5.55
CA THR A 279 19.38 6.58 -4.18
C THR A 279 19.06 7.94 -3.58
N THR A 280 19.71 9.01 -4.05
CA THR A 280 19.56 10.39 -3.57
C THR A 280 18.69 11.27 -4.47
N ALA A 281 18.17 10.74 -5.58
CA ALA A 281 17.33 11.51 -6.49
C ALA A 281 16.03 11.97 -5.80
N LYS A 282 15.65 13.22 -6.07
CA LYS A 282 14.41 13.83 -5.57
C LYS A 282 13.39 13.98 -6.69
N VAL A 283 12.13 13.69 -6.36
CA VAL A 283 10.99 13.96 -7.24
C VAL A 283 10.71 15.45 -7.25
N LYS A 284 10.65 16.03 -8.46
CA LYS A 284 10.27 17.44 -8.64
C LYS A 284 8.76 17.55 -8.87
N PRO A 285 8.08 18.55 -8.28
CA PRO A 285 6.69 18.84 -8.62
C PRO A 285 6.56 19.11 -10.12
N LYS A 286 5.58 18.51 -10.79
CA LYS A 286 5.19 18.93 -12.14
C LYS A 286 4.58 20.33 -12.02
N LYS A 287 5.34 21.37 -12.38
CA LYS A 287 4.76 22.72 -12.55
C LYS A 287 3.87 22.65 -13.79
N LEU A 288 2.55 22.81 -13.62
CA LEU A 288 1.65 23.10 -14.72
C LEU A 288 2.07 24.46 -15.29
N GLY A 289 2.83 24.45 -16.38
CA GLY A 289 3.25 25.67 -17.07
C GLY A 289 2.03 26.40 -17.62
N PHE A 290 2.06 27.72 -17.53
CA PHE A 290 1.00 28.66 -17.96
C PHE A 290 0.65 28.61 -19.48
N THR A 291 1.23 27.68 -20.25
CA THR A 291 1.13 27.61 -21.72
C THR A 291 0.23 26.49 -22.25
N GLN A 292 -0.47 25.74 -21.39
CA GLN A 292 -1.36 24.63 -21.79
C GLN A 292 -2.84 24.92 -21.52
N PHE A 293 -3.32 26.11 -21.91
CA PHE A 293 -4.75 26.46 -21.83
C PHE A 293 -5.61 25.87 -22.98
N SER A 294 -5.01 25.22 -23.97
CA SER A 294 -5.74 24.63 -25.12
C SER A 294 -6.29 23.22 -24.88
N HIS A 295 -5.89 22.51 -23.81
CA HIS A 295 -6.35 21.15 -23.51
C HIS A 295 -7.19 21.02 -22.23
N LEU A 296 -7.62 22.15 -21.63
CA LEU A 296 -8.49 22.15 -20.44
C LEU A 296 -9.95 21.77 -20.73
N ARG A 297 -10.34 21.60 -22.00
CA ARG A 297 -11.61 20.95 -22.32
C ARG A 297 -11.41 19.43 -22.26
N LYS A 298 -11.90 18.87 -21.14
CA LYS A 298 -12.27 17.44 -20.99
C LYS A 298 -11.14 16.48 -20.59
N ARG A 299 -10.36 16.79 -19.54
CA ARG A 299 -9.71 15.70 -18.78
C ARG A 299 -10.79 14.91 -18.04
N ARG A 300 -10.88 13.60 -18.29
CA ARG A 300 -11.81 12.70 -17.60
C ARG A 300 -11.32 12.49 -16.15
N PRO A 301 -12.21 12.21 -15.19
CA PRO A 301 -11.84 11.95 -13.80
C PRO A 301 -10.84 10.80 -13.59
N ASP A 302 -10.71 9.89 -14.56
CA ASP A 302 -9.80 8.73 -14.53
C ASP A 302 -8.34 9.03 -14.91
N ASP A 303 -8.03 10.26 -15.34
CA ASP A 303 -6.72 10.61 -15.90
C ASP A 303 -5.71 11.06 -14.82
N ALA A 304 -5.84 10.48 -13.61
CA ALA A 304 -5.05 10.82 -12.44
C ALA A 304 -3.71 10.07 -12.43
N ASP A 305 -2.63 10.80 -12.13
CA ASP A 305 -1.27 10.27 -11.94
C ASP A 305 -1.17 9.50 -10.59
N TYR A 306 -1.93 8.41 -10.46
CA TYR A 306 -1.83 7.51 -9.31
C TYR A 306 -0.45 6.84 -9.26
N ILE A 307 0.08 6.64 -8.06
CA ILE A 307 1.39 6.01 -7.83
C ILE A 307 1.41 4.57 -8.36
N CYS A 308 0.31 3.83 -8.14
CA CYS A 308 0.11 2.48 -8.65
C CYS A 308 -1.19 2.43 -9.44
N GLN A 309 -1.12 2.54 -10.77
CA GLN A 309 -2.26 2.27 -11.64
C GLN A 309 -2.46 0.76 -11.75
N ILE A 310 -3.71 0.31 -11.62
CA ILE A 310 -4.10 -1.07 -11.91
C ILE A 310 -4.91 -1.04 -13.19
N ASP A 311 -4.41 -1.73 -14.22
CA ASP A 311 -5.15 -1.96 -15.44
C ASP A 311 -6.39 -2.79 -15.13
N SER A 312 -7.51 -2.09 -14.91
CA SER A 312 -8.84 -2.68 -14.83
C SER A 312 -9.45 -2.62 -16.24
N GLY A 313 -9.01 -3.49 -17.14
CA GLY A 313 -9.49 -3.49 -18.53
C GLY A 313 -9.31 -4.83 -19.23
N GLY A 314 -10.43 -5.51 -19.51
CA GLY A 314 -10.50 -6.75 -20.26
C GLY A 314 -10.13 -6.61 -21.74
N LEU A 315 -9.78 -7.76 -22.31
CA LEU A 315 -9.48 -8.04 -23.71
C LEU A 315 -10.40 -7.30 -24.69
N THR A 316 -9.83 -6.45 -25.54
CA THR A 316 -10.36 -6.19 -26.88
C THR A 316 -9.24 -6.32 -27.90
N VAL A 317 -9.45 -7.24 -28.84
CA VAL A 317 -8.58 -7.55 -29.96
C VAL A 317 -8.83 -6.54 -31.07
N ASN A 318 -7.84 -5.69 -31.36
CA ASN A 318 -7.28 -5.48 -32.71
C ASN A 318 -6.39 -4.23 -32.77
N GLY A 319 -5.17 -4.42 -33.28
CA GLY A 319 -4.44 -3.38 -34.01
C GLY A 319 -3.53 -2.48 -33.18
N VAL A 320 -2.35 -3.00 -32.82
CA VAL A 320 -1.11 -2.27 -32.47
C VAL A 320 -1.20 -1.37 -31.23
N SER A 321 -0.82 -1.94 -30.08
CA SER A 321 -0.33 -1.18 -28.91
C SER A 321 0.68 -2.04 -28.14
N ARG A 322 1.96 -1.62 -28.16
CA ARG A 322 3.00 -2.18 -27.29
C ARG A 322 2.92 -1.47 -25.94
N LEU A 323 2.44 -2.15 -24.90
CA LEU A 323 2.69 -1.78 -23.50
C LEU A 323 2.65 -3.03 -22.59
N SER A 324 3.74 -3.17 -21.83
CA SER A 324 4.03 -3.94 -20.60
C SER A 324 3.25 -5.22 -20.28
N SER A 325 3.90 -6.35 -20.55
CA SER A 325 3.66 -7.66 -19.96
C SER A 325 3.90 -7.64 -18.44
N THR A 326 2.92 -7.20 -17.66
CA THR A 326 2.85 -7.42 -16.19
C THR A 326 1.67 -8.29 -15.77
N ALA A 327 0.79 -8.67 -16.70
CA ALA A 327 -0.45 -9.39 -16.40
C ALA A 327 -0.35 -10.93 -16.44
N HIS A 328 0.79 -11.50 -16.84
CA HIS A 328 1.01 -12.96 -16.82
C HIS A 328 2.21 -13.32 -15.95
N ARG A 329 2.19 -12.87 -14.69
CA ARG A 329 3.01 -13.52 -13.66
C ARG A 329 2.27 -14.78 -13.24
N GLY A 330 2.87 -15.94 -13.48
CA GLY A 330 2.37 -17.25 -13.05
C GLY A 330 2.34 -17.39 -11.52
N LEU A 331 1.42 -16.67 -10.89
CA LEU A 331 1.07 -16.80 -9.48
C LEU A 331 -0.23 -17.61 -9.43
N SER A 332 -0.12 -18.92 -9.53
CA SER A 332 -1.21 -19.80 -9.14
C SER A 332 -1.25 -19.91 -7.62
N PRO A 333 -2.38 -19.68 -6.94
CA PRO A 333 -2.52 -20.05 -5.54
C PRO A 333 -2.68 -21.58 -5.46
N SER A 334 -1.80 -22.23 -4.72
CA SER A 334 -1.97 -23.62 -4.30
C SER A 334 -3.22 -23.71 -3.40
N LEU A 335 -4.29 -24.31 -3.93
CA LEU A 335 -5.45 -24.68 -3.12
C LEU A 335 -5.15 -26.02 -2.44
N ASP A 336 -5.08 -25.97 -1.10
CA ASP A 336 -5.17 -27.14 -0.24
C ASP A 336 -6.47 -27.90 -0.55
N ARG A 337 -6.33 -29.17 -0.96
CA ARG A 337 -7.45 -30.10 -1.10
C ARG A 337 -7.68 -30.76 0.25
N GLN A 338 -8.57 -30.19 1.06
CA GLN A 338 -9.21 -30.93 2.15
C GLN A 338 -10.11 -32.02 1.55
N VAL A 339 -9.86 -33.26 1.94
CA VAL A 339 -10.68 -34.43 1.63
C VAL A 339 -11.82 -34.45 2.64
N GLU A 340 -13.03 -34.08 2.21
CA GLU A 340 -14.25 -34.36 2.97
C GLU A 340 -14.89 -35.66 2.46
N ASN A 341 -15.05 -36.58 3.41
CA ASN A 341 -15.78 -37.84 3.29
C ASN A 341 -17.27 -37.57 2.98
N GLY A 342 -17.75 -38.09 1.86
CA GLY A 342 -19.17 -38.20 1.54
C GLY A 342 -19.60 -39.67 1.55
N PHE A 343 -20.31 -40.06 2.61
CA PHE A 343 -21.12 -41.28 2.66
C PHE A 343 -22.18 -41.28 1.56
N GLN A 344 -22.27 -42.36 0.78
CA GLN A 344 -23.52 -42.81 0.17
C GLN A 344 -23.47 -44.32 0.00
N GLY A 345 -24.41 -45.00 0.66
CA GLY A 345 -24.57 -46.45 0.64
C GLY A 345 -25.52 -46.93 -0.46
N GLY A 346 -25.44 -48.25 -0.68
CA GLY A 346 -26.38 -49.09 -1.44
C GLY A 346 -26.08 -49.13 -2.94
N GLU A 347 -26.03 -50.27 -3.64
CA GLU A 347 -26.34 -51.66 -3.32
C GLU A 347 -25.84 -52.53 -4.49
N VAL A 348 -25.40 -53.75 -4.13
CA VAL A 348 -25.49 -55.03 -4.87
C VAL A 348 -24.81 -55.20 -6.25
N GLY A 349 -23.89 -56.18 -6.29
CA GLY A 349 -23.43 -56.84 -7.53
C GLY A 349 -22.42 -57.96 -7.28
N ILE A 350 -22.91 -59.18 -7.12
CA ILE A 350 -22.18 -60.44 -6.87
C ILE A 350 -21.45 -60.93 -8.14
N LYS A 351 -20.40 -61.75 -7.93
CA LYS A 351 -19.64 -62.66 -8.83
C LYS A 351 -18.26 -62.10 -9.18
N GLY A 352 -17.12 -62.76 -8.97
CA GLY A 352 -16.86 -64.17 -8.70
C GLY A 352 -15.66 -64.58 -9.54
N LEU A 353 -14.51 -64.80 -8.89
CA LEU A 353 -13.33 -65.64 -9.21
C LEU A 353 -12.08 -65.02 -8.58
#